data_AF-A0A961AF89-F1
#
_entry.id   AF-A0A961AF89-F1
#
_cell.length_a   1.000
_cell.length_b   1.000
_cell.length_c   1.000
_cell.angle_alpha   90.00
_cell.angle_beta   90.00
_cell.angle_gamma   90.00
#
_symmetry.space_group_name_H-M   'P 1'
#
loop_
_entity.id
_entity.type
_entity.pdbx_description
1 polymer ?
#
loop_
_entity_poly.entity_id
_entity_poly.type
_entity_poly.pdbx_seq_one_letter_code
_entity_poly.pdbx_strand_id
1 'polypeptide(L)'
;TAIEAGDWASAGSLELALTPESGHSEAGIVLIDPDNTQGFNGSGLLATVQFGDEAGQQRSLSDAPGSLAARTKLYYAPDFFFYYWYYMNPGDYDQNGEVNISDLTPLAIHFGKSSPGGFDLTRVESVVDGDGNGEINIADVSPIGANFGNSVTDYELYFGSQADYPAEPGDPTGGVAVQSWMFSEATGNASQQRLLFQKTVQIPLPITN
;
A
#
# COMPACT_ATOMS: atom_id res chain seq x y z
N THR A 1 -8.88 -19.65 35.85
CA THR A 1 -7.80 -20.66 35.98
C THR A 1 -6.53 -19.91 36.38
N ALA A 2 -5.80 -20.38 37.38
CA ALA A 2 -4.68 -19.63 37.96
C ALA A 2 -3.50 -19.55 36.99
N ILE A 3 -2.86 -18.37 36.92
CA ILE A 3 -1.56 -18.21 36.28
C ILE A 3 -0.52 -18.75 37.27
N GLU A 4 0.21 -19.80 36.90
CA GLU A 4 1.40 -20.22 37.63
C GLU A 4 2.53 -19.22 37.33
N ALA A 5 3.03 -18.54 38.35
CA ALA A 5 4.20 -17.69 38.22
C ALA A 5 5.42 -18.58 37.99
N GLY A 6 6.01 -18.49 36.79
CA GLY A 6 7.30 -19.09 36.50
C GLY A 6 8.39 -18.50 37.39
N ASP A 7 9.31 -19.36 37.82
CA ASP A 7 10.50 -19.01 38.60
C ASP A 7 11.27 -17.86 37.92
N TRP A 8 11.82 -16.95 38.73
CA TRP A 8 12.64 -15.84 38.27
C TRP A 8 13.85 -16.37 37.49
N ALA A 9 13.82 -16.32 36.17
CA ALA A 9 14.97 -16.58 35.35
C ALA A 9 16.01 -15.46 35.56
N SER A 10 17.23 -15.83 35.92
CA SER A 10 18.36 -14.94 36.22
C SER A 10 18.91 -14.15 35.02
N ALA A 11 18.07 -13.86 34.01
CA ALA A 11 18.46 -13.30 32.71
C ALA A 11 17.62 -12.10 32.24
N GLY A 12 16.82 -11.48 33.13
CA GLY A 12 16.23 -10.16 32.87
C GLY A 12 15.13 -10.10 31.80
N SER A 13 14.50 -11.22 31.47
CA SER A 13 13.29 -11.24 30.65
C SER A 13 12.16 -11.97 31.38
N LEU A 14 10.97 -11.37 31.35
CA LEU A 14 9.74 -11.99 31.83
C LEU A 14 9.04 -12.58 30.61
N GLU A 15 8.83 -13.89 30.59
CA GLU A 15 8.01 -14.55 29.56
C GLU A 15 6.57 -14.70 30.05
N LEU A 16 5.62 -14.20 29.27
CA LEU A 16 4.19 -14.40 29.47
C LEU A 16 3.71 -15.51 28.53
N ALA A 17 3.21 -16.60 29.09
CA ALA A 17 2.49 -17.63 28.34
C ALA A 17 0.97 -17.38 28.47
N LEU A 18 0.28 -17.23 27.35
CA LEU A 18 -1.17 -17.15 27.29
C LEU A 18 -1.73 -18.53 26.93
N THR A 19 -2.75 -18.99 27.64
CA THR A 19 -3.47 -20.21 27.28
C THR A 19 -4.54 -19.90 26.22
N PRO A 20 -4.85 -20.84 25.31
CA PRO A 20 -5.82 -20.63 24.21
C PRO A 20 -7.29 -20.64 24.66
N GLU A 21 -7.57 -20.48 25.95
CA GLU A 21 -8.93 -20.51 26.50
C GLU A 21 -9.50 -19.09 26.58
N SER A 22 -10.75 -18.92 26.16
CA SER A 22 -11.47 -17.65 26.29
C SER A 22 -11.76 -17.31 27.75
N GLY A 23 -11.40 -16.10 28.17
CA GLY A 23 -11.60 -15.64 29.54
C GLY A 23 -10.93 -14.29 29.84
N HIS A 24 -11.31 -13.66 30.94
CA HIS A 24 -10.60 -12.49 31.47
C HIS A 24 -9.27 -12.93 32.10
N SER A 25 -8.17 -12.32 31.65
CA SER A 25 -6.87 -12.39 32.30
C SER A 25 -6.49 -11.00 32.80
N GLU A 26 -6.30 -10.86 34.11
CA GLU A 26 -5.78 -9.63 34.70
C GLU A 26 -4.25 -9.62 34.51
N ALA A 27 -3.78 -9.08 33.39
CA ALA A 27 -2.37 -8.85 33.16
C ALA A 27 -2.07 -7.34 33.21
N GLY A 28 -1.35 -6.91 34.24
CA GLY A 28 -0.71 -5.60 34.29
C GLY A 28 0.79 -5.77 34.10
N ILE A 29 1.34 -5.24 33.01
CA ILE A 29 2.80 -5.06 32.90
C ILE A 29 3.10 -3.65 33.39
N VAL A 30 3.84 -3.55 34.49
CA VAL A 30 4.45 -2.30 34.94
C VAL A 30 5.93 -2.38 34.59
N LEU A 31 6.39 -1.48 33.72
CA LEU A 31 7.81 -1.18 33.62
C LEU A 31 8.20 -0.43 34.88
N ILE A 32 8.90 -1.13 35.77
CA ILE A 32 9.54 -0.52 36.93
C ILE A 32 10.93 -0.11 36.44
N ASP A 33 11.25 1.18 36.57
CA ASP A 33 12.63 1.68 36.57
C ASP A 33 13.09 1.65 38.04
N PRO A 34 13.71 0.55 38.51
CA PRO A 34 13.98 0.36 39.93
C PRO A 34 15.04 1.34 40.46
N ASP A 35 15.76 2.02 39.57
CA ASP A 35 16.91 2.83 39.93
C ASP A 35 16.55 4.29 40.26
N ASN A 36 15.34 4.78 39.94
CA ASN A 36 15.03 6.22 40.04
C ASN A 36 13.65 6.64 40.59
N THR A 37 12.73 5.73 40.92
CA THR A 37 11.43 6.11 41.51
C THR A 37 10.97 5.16 42.63
N GLN A 38 10.45 5.70 43.74
CA GLN A 38 9.71 4.90 44.72
C GLN A 38 8.43 4.41 44.06
N GLY A 39 8.32 3.09 43.86
CA GLY A 39 7.17 2.47 43.20
C GLY A 39 5.83 2.70 43.91
N PHE A 40 4.75 2.26 43.26
CA PHE A 40 3.40 2.30 43.83
C PHE A 40 3.28 1.32 45.01
N ASN A 41 2.57 1.73 46.08
CA ASN A 41 2.20 0.86 47.18
C ASN A 41 0.66 0.71 47.26
N GLY A 42 0.19 -0.46 47.71
CA GLY A 42 -1.24 -0.79 47.80
C GLY A 42 -1.69 -1.86 46.80
N SER A 43 -2.96 -2.27 46.90
CA SER A 43 -3.62 -3.20 45.97
C SER A 43 -4.59 -2.44 45.07
N GLY A 44 -4.47 -2.61 43.76
CA GLY A 44 -5.33 -1.95 42.77
C GLY A 44 -5.14 -2.52 41.37
N LEU A 45 -6.20 -2.46 40.57
CA LEU A 45 -6.17 -2.81 39.14
C LEU A 45 -5.34 -1.77 38.38
N LEU A 46 -4.33 -2.22 37.64
CA LEU A 46 -3.41 -1.33 36.91
C LEU A 46 -3.80 -1.16 35.45
N ALA A 47 -4.20 -2.25 34.80
CA ALA A 47 -4.71 -2.24 33.44
C ALA A 47 -5.66 -3.42 33.25
N THR A 48 -6.58 -3.28 32.29
CA THR A 48 -7.37 -4.39 31.76
C THR A 48 -7.06 -4.48 30.27
N VAL A 49 -6.63 -5.66 29.83
CA VAL A 49 -6.47 -5.95 28.40
C VAL A 49 -7.62 -6.88 28.02
N GLN A 50 -8.53 -6.39 27.18
CA GLN A 50 -9.63 -7.18 26.65
C GLN A 50 -9.31 -7.54 25.19
N PHE A 51 -9.21 -8.83 24.91
CA PHE A 51 -9.16 -9.33 23.54
C PHE A 51 -10.59 -9.66 23.12
N GLY A 52 -11.02 -9.18 21.96
CA GLY A 52 -12.33 -9.53 21.40
C GLY A 52 -12.31 -10.97 20.87
N ASP A 53 -13.42 -11.69 21.03
CA ASP A 53 -13.62 -13.05 20.48
C ASP A 53 -13.76 -13.07 18.96
N GLU A 54 -13.88 -11.90 18.33
CA GLU A 54 -13.85 -11.80 16.88
C GLU A 54 -12.39 -11.74 16.45
N ALA A 55 -11.94 -12.75 15.71
CA ALA A 55 -10.77 -12.62 14.86
C ALA A 55 -10.98 -11.35 14.04
N GLY A 56 -10.34 -10.26 14.47
CA GLY A 56 -10.52 -8.94 13.85
C GLY A 56 -10.43 -9.15 12.37
N GLN A 57 -11.49 -8.78 11.64
CA GLN A 57 -11.71 -9.21 10.26
C GLN A 57 -10.36 -9.24 9.56
N GLN A 58 -9.90 -10.45 9.19
CA GLN A 58 -8.70 -10.56 8.38
C GLN A 58 -8.89 -9.56 7.28
N ARG A 59 -7.98 -8.58 7.17
CA ARG A 59 -8.01 -7.66 6.04
C ARG A 59 -7.99 -8.58 4.84
N SER A 60 -9.13 -8.66 4.15
CA SER A 60 -9.20 -9.47 2.95
C SER A 60 -8.09 -8.90 2.09
N LEU A 61 -7.10 -9.71 1.75
CA LEU A 61 -6.10 -9.32 0.78
C LEU A 61 -6.92 -8.91 -0.44
N SER A 62 -6.78 -7.65 -0.86
CA SER A 62 -7.50 -7.18 -2.03
C SER A 62 -7.06 -8.03 -3.20
N ASP A 63 -8.02 -8.57 -3.95
CA ASP A 63 -7.70 -9.21 -5.21
C ASP A 63 -6.93 -8.20 -6.07
N ALA A 64 -5.95 -8.67 -6.84
CA ALA A 64 -5.23 -7.80 -7.77
C ALA A 64 -6.26 -7.01 -8.62
N PRO A 65 -6.02 -5.72 -8.93
CA PRO A 65 -7.01 -4.89 -9.60
C PRO A 65 -7.53 -5.57 -10.87
N GLY A 66 -8.76 -6.07 -10.84
CA GLY A 66 -9.37 -6.81 -11.96
C GLY A 66 -9.75 -5.91 -13.14
N SER A 67 -9.54 -4.60 -13.01
CA SER A 67 -9.89 -3.63 -14.05
C SER A 67 -8.69 -3.29 -14.94
N LEU A 68 -8.98 -3.09 -16.22
CA LEU A 68 -8.01 -2.56 -17.18
C LEU A 68 -7.60 -1.12 -16.87
N ALA A 69 -8.26 -0.44 -15.92
CA ALA A 69 -8.00 0.96 -15.58
C ALA A 69 -6.64 1.16 -14.89
N ALA A 70 -6.04 0.11 -14.32
CA ALA A 70 -4.67 0.18 -13.78
C ALA A 70 -3.58 0.10 -14.87
N ARG A 71 -3.94 -0.11 -16.15
CA ARG A 71 -2.95 -0.18 -17.25
C ARG A 71 -2.42 1.22 -17.57
N THR A 72 -1.09 1.32 -17.67
CA THR A 72 -0.40 2.53 -18.12
C THR A 72 0.41 2.24 -19.38
N LYS A 73 0.61 3.27 -20.22
CA LYS A 73 1.46 3.15 -21.41
C LYS A 73 2.92 3.28 -21.01
N LEU A 74 3.73 2.31 -21.43
CA LEU A 74 5.19 2.38 -21.37
C LEU A 74 5.72 3.13 -22.59
N TYR A 75 6.53 4.15 -22.35
CA TYR A 75 7.20 4.92 -23.38
C TYR A 75 8.69 4.61 -23.38
N TYR A 76 9.30 4.65 -24.57
CA TYR A 76 10.75 4.54 -24.75
C TYR A 76 11.31 5.84 -25.32
N ALA A 77 12.30 6.41 -24.65
CA ALA A 77 13.00 7.61 -25.08
C ALA A 77 14.38 7.22 -25.67
N PRO A 78 14.50 7.05 -27.01
CA PRO A 78 15.70 6.50 -27.63
C PRO A 78 16.93 7.39 -27.43
N ASP A 79 16.74 8.71 -27.45
CA ASP A 79 17.85 9.67 -27.33
C ASP A 79 18.52 9.66 -25.94
N PHE A 80 17.81 9.14 -24.94
CA PHE A 80 18.25 9.11 -23.56
C PHE A 80 18.35 7.69 -22.99
N PHE A 81 18.07 6.67 -23.80
CA PHE A 81 18.15 5.25 -23.46
C PHE A 81 17.41 4.89 -22.16
N PHE A 82 16.20 5.45 -21.96
CA PHE A 82 15.36 5.08 -20.82
C PHE A 82 13.93 4.78 -21.24
N TYR A 83 13.26 4.02 -20.40
CA TYR A 83 11.83 3.83 -20.43
C TYR A 83 11.18 4.72 -19.38
N TYR A 84 9.97 5.18 -19.65
CA TYR A 84 9.20 5.92 -18.67
C TYR A 84 7.72 5.61 -18.76
N TRP A 85 7.05 5.70 -17.62
CA TRP A 85 5.61 5.52 -17.49
C TRP A 85 5.12 6.30 -16.29
N TYR A 86 3.84 6.67 -16.31
CA TYR A 86 3.20 7.33 -15.19
C TYR A 86 2.58 6.30 -14.25
N TYR A 87 2.63 6.62 -12.96
CA TYR A 87 1.93 5.88 -11.91
C TYR A 87 0.44 5.78 -12.20
N MET A 88 -0.13 4.60 -12.01
CA MET A 88 -1.56 4.33 -12.20
C MET A 88 -2.04 3.31 -11.18
N ASN A 89 -2.92 3.75 -10.29
CA ASN A 89 -3.67 2.91 -9.36
C ASN A 89 -5.03 3.61 -9.15
N PRO A 90 -6.10 3.16 -9.82
CA PRO A 90 -7.39 3.83 -9.75
C PRO A 90 -7.90 3.94 -8.31
N GLY A 91 -8.22 5.15 -7.87
CA GLY A 91 -8.64 5.43 -6.49
C GLY A 91 -7.52 5.89 -5.55
N ASP A 92 -6.25 5.74 -5.91
CA ASP A 92 -5.11 6.27 -5.13
C ASP A 92 -4.82 7.70 -5.60
N TYR A 93 -5.57 8.64 -5.05
CA TYR A 93 -5.56 10.05 -5.43
C TYR A 93 -4.47 10.84 -4.73
N ASP A 94 -3.99 10.37 -3.57
CA ASP A 94 -2.83 10.97 -2.91
C ASP A 94 -1.50 10.40 -3.42
N GLN A 95 -1.57 9.34 -4.24
CA GLN A 95 -0.46 8.64 -4.87
C GLN A 95 0.57 8.15 -3.85
N ASN A 96 0.09 7.55 -2.76
CA ASN A 96 0.93 6.98 -1.72
C ASN A 96 1.25 5.49 -1.92
N GLY A 97 0.65 4.85 -2.93
CA GLY A 97 0.81 3.44 -3.23
C GLY A 97 -0.32 2.55 -2.72
N GLU A 98 -1.32 3.08 -2.01
CA GLU A 98 -2.45 2.35 -1.42
C GLU A 98 -3.75 3.16 -1.52
N VAL A 99 -4.80 2.55 -2.06
CA VAL A 99 -6.16 3.11 -2.05
C VAL A 99 -6.78 2.95 -0.67
N ASN A 100 -6.94 4.04 0.06
CA ASN A 100 -7.54 4.05 1.40
C ASN A 100 -8.40 5.32 1.63
N ILE A 101 -8.76 5.58 2.88
CA ILE A 101 -9.64 6.72 3.23
C ILE A 101 -8.97 8.09 2.99
N SER A 102 -7.64 8.14 2.98
CA SER A 102 -6.84 9.36 2.83
C SER A 102 -7.00 9.98 1.43
N ASP A 103 -7.34 9.16 0.43
CA ASP A 103 -7.61 9.56 -0.96
C ASP A 103 -8.80 10.50 -1.12
N LEU A 104 -9.67 10.58 -0.11
CA LEU A 104 -10.72 11.60 -0.08
C LEU A 104 -10.16 13.02 0.08
N THR A 105 -8.94 13.17 0.61
CA THR A 105 -8.34 14.49 0.86
C THR A 105 -8.00 15.22 -0.45
N PRO A 106 -7.24 14.64 -1.40
CA PRO A 106 -7.05 15.23 -2.72
C PRO A 106 -8.36 15.48 -3.47
N LEU A 107 -9.33 14.56 -3.36
CA LEU A 107 -10.66 14.75 -3.94
C LEU A 107 -11.34 16.02 -3.41
N ALA A 108 -11.37 16.20 -2.09
CA ALA A 108 -11.95 17.38 -1.48
C ALA A 108 -11.21 18.68 -1.86
N ILE A 109 -9.87 18.65 -1.95
CA ILE A 109 -9.05 19.81 -2.34
C ILE A 109 -9.37 20.27 -3.78
N HIS A 110 -9.64 19.32 -4.68
CA HIS A 110 -9.86 19.59 -6.10
C HIS A 110 -11.34 19.59 -6.52
N PHE A 111 -12.26 19.42 -5.57
CA PHE A 111 -13.69 19.29 -5.83
C PHE A 111 -14.27 20.46 -6.64
N GLY A 112 -15.06 20.15 -7.66
CA GLY A 112 -15.72 21.11 -8.53
C GLY A 112 -14.84 21.65 -9.67
N LYS A 113 -13.59 21.20 -9.80
CA LYS A 113 -12.78 21.50 -11.00
C LYS A 113 -13.31 20.70 -12.19
N SER A 114 -13.24 21.29 -13.38
CA SER A 114 -13.62 20.64 -14.64
C SER A 114 -12.69 21.07 -15.76
N SER A 115 -12.43 20.19 -16.72
CA SER A 115 -11.65 20.47 -17.92
C SER A 115 -12.35 19.91 -19.16
N PRO A 116 -12.78 20.77 -20.11
CA PRO A 116 -13.35 20.30 -21.37
C PRO A 116 -12.35 19.41 -22.14
N GLY A 117 -12.66 18.12 -22.27
CA GLY A 117 -11.76 17.13 -22.89
C GLY A 117 -10.84 16.40 -21.92
N GLY A 118 -11.06 16.55 -20.60
CA GLY A 118 -10.27 15.90 -19.55
C GLY A 118 -9.08 16.73 -19.08
N PHE A 119 -8.48 16.31 -17.98
CA PHE A 119 -7.26 16.94 -17.45
C PHE A 119 -6.01 16.37 -18.15
N ASP A 120 -4.96 17.20 -18.26
CA ASP A 120 -3.66 16.74 -18.74
C ASP A 120 -3.12 15.62 -17.82
N LEU A 121 -2.72 14.49 -18.41
CA LEU A 121 -2.25 13.29 -17.70
C LEU A 121 -1.13 13.55 -16.68
N THR A 122 -0.34 14.61 -16.90
CA THR A 122 0.76 14.98 -16.01
C THR A 122 0.31 15.71 -14.74
N ARG A 123 -0.93 16.20 -14.71
CA ARG A 123 -1.48 17.00 -13.62
C ARG A 123 -2.11 16.13 -12.54
N VAL A 124 -2.03 16.58 -11.29
CA VAL A 124 -2.72 15.90 -10.16
C VAL A 124 -4.24 15.82 -10.39
N GLU A 125 -4.84 16.81 -11.05
CA GLU A 125 -6.27 16.77 -11.40
C GLU A 125 -6.65 15.53 -12.23
N SER A 126 -5.76 15.03 -13.10
CA SER A 126 -6.01 13.81 -13.88
C SER A 126 -5.95 12.53 -13.05
N VAL A 127 -5.38 12.58 -11.84
CA VAL A 127 -5.36 11.47 -10.89
C VAL A 127 -6.67 11.45 -10.12
N VAL A 128 -7.14 12.64 -9.73
CA VAL A 128 -8.34 12.83 -8.90
C VAL A 128 -9.65 12.68 -9.68
N ASP A 129 -9.67 13.04 -10.97
CA ASP A 129 -10.74 12.72 -11.94
C ASP A 129 -10.70 11.21 -12.25
N GLY A 130 -11.13 10.40 -11.28
CA GLY A 130 -10.91 8.97 -11.27
C GLY A 130 -11.87 8.19 -12.16
N ASP A 131 -13.04 8.76 -12.48
CA ASP A 131 -13.90 8.18 -13.53
C ASP A 131 -13.53 8.67 -14.94
N GLY A 132 -12.65 9.68 -15.04
CA GLY A 132 -12.09 10.20 -16.27
C GLY A 132 -13.09 10.98 -17.12
N ASN A 133 -14.18 11.49 -16.53
CA ASN A 133 -15.22 12.21 -17.24
C ASN A 133 -14.86 13.70 -17.49
N GLY A 134 -13.77 14.20 -16.89
CA GLY A 134 -13.31 15.58 -17.00
C GLY A 134 -13.90 16.53 -15.95
N GLU A 135 -14.61 16.02 -14.94
CA GLU A 135 -15.20 16.75 -13.82
C GLU A 135 -14.86 16.07 -12.50
N ILE A 136 -14.24 16.80 -11.58
CA ILE A 136 -13.95 16.30 -10.25
C ILE A 136 -15.18 16.55 -9.35
N ASN A 137 -15.97 15.52 -9.11
CA ASN A 137 -17.22 15.58 -8.36
C ASN A 137 -17.41 14.33 -7.47
N ILE A 138 -18.65 14.05 -7.04
CA ILE A 138 -18.94 12.92 -6.14
C ILE A 138 -18.79 11.56 -6.82
N ALA A 139 -18.88 11.50 -8.15
CA ALA A 139 -18.72 10.27 -8.92
C ALA A 139 -17.31 9.68 -8.75
N ASP A 140 -16.30 10.53 -8.53
CA ASP A 140 -14.90 10.14 -8.29
C ASP A 140 -14.69 9.44 -6.94
N VAL A 141 -15.69 9.33 -6.07
CA VAL A 141 -15.61 8.43 -4.91
C VAL A 141 -15.72 6.96 -5.35
N SER A 142 -16.38 6.69 -6.48
CA SER A 142 -16.64 5.31 -6.94
C SER A 142 -15.36 4.52 -7.21
N PRO A 143 -14.33 5.06 -7.91
CA PRO A 143 -13.07 4.36 -8.09
C PRO A 143 -12.33 4.07 -6.77
N ILE A 144 -12.41 4.95 -5.77
CA ILE A 144 -11.84 4.69 -4.43
C ILE A 144 -12.54 3.48 -3.82
N GLY A 145 -13.88 3.46 -3.80
CA GLY A 145 -14.64 2.35 -3.22
C GLY A 145 -14.44 1.02 -3.97
N ALA A 146 -14.36 1.07 -5.30
CA ALA A 146 -14.16 -0.11 -6.14
C ALA A 146 -12.76 -0.73 -6.00
N ASN A 147 -11.76 0.07 -5.58
CA ASN A 147 -10.38 -0.36 -5.46
C ASN A 147 -9.86 -0.29 -4.01
N PHE A 148 -10.74 -0.15 -3.02
CA PHE A 148 -10.36 0.07 -1.63
C PHE A 148 -9.46 -1.07 -1.10
N GLY A 149 -8.28 -0.71 -0.59
CA GLY A 149 -7.26 -1.66 -0.14
C GLY A 149 -6.30 -2.16 -1.23
N ASN A 150 -6.48 -1.75 -2.49
CA ASN A 150 -5.51 -2.02 -3.54
C ASN A 150 -4.21 -1.28 -3.25
N SER A 151 -3.08 -1.95 -3.43
CA SER A 151 -1.76 -1.33 -3.29
C SER A 151 -0.84 -1.71 -4.44
N VAL A 152 0.12 -0.83 -4.71
CA VAL A 152 1.20 -1.03 -5.68
C VAL A 152 2.51 -0.98 -4.93
N THR A 153 3.19 -2.12 -4.84
CA THR A 153 4.49 -2.23 -4.17
C THR A 153 5.66 -1.98 -5.11
N ASP A 154 5.55 -2.45 -6.36
CA ASP A 154 6.59 -2.42 -7.36
C ASP A 154 6.03 -2.58 -8.77
N TYR A 155 6.89 -2.37 -9.75
CA TYR A 155 6.64 -2.58 -11.17
C TYR A 155 7.69 -3.52 -11.75
N GLU A 156 7.23 -4.58 -12.39
CA GLU A 156 8.08 -5.55 -13.08
C GLU A 156 8.06 -5.33 -14.60
N LEU A 157 9.25 -5.28 -15.20
CA LEU A 157 9.41 -5.22 -16.65
C LEU A 157 9.61 -6.62 -17.21
N TYR A 158 8.85 -6.93 -18.25
CA TYR A 158 8.92 -8.18 -18.99
C TYR A 158 9.31 -7.93 -20.45
N PHE A 159 10.15 -8.81 -21.01
CA PHE A 159 10.36 -8.90 -22.46
C PHE A 159 9.66 -10.12 -23.02
N GLY A 160 8.98 -9.93 -24.15
CA GLY A 160 8.27 -10.98 -24.86
C GLY A 160 7.73 -10.48 -26.20
N SER A 161 7.09 -11.38 -26.91
CA SER A 161 6.22 -11.09 -28.04
C SER A 161 4.86 -10.59 -27.56
N GLN A 162 4.04 -10.08 -28.49
CA GLN A 162 2.67 -9.70 -28.16
C GLN A 162 1.82 -10.89 -27.67
N ALA A 163 2.17 -12.13 -28.05
CA ALA A 163 1.47 -13.32 -27.58
C ALA A 163 1.75 -13.63 -26.10
N ASP A 164 2.79 -13.02 -25.52
CA ASP A 164 3.18 -13.20 -24.13
C ASP A 164 2.47 -12.21 -23.19
N TYR A 165 1.67 -11.28 -23.74
CA TYR A 165 0.95 -10.29 -22.96
C TYR A 165 -0.23 -10.97 -22.24
N PRO A 166 -0.41 -10.73 -20.92
CA PRO A 166 -1.56 -11.25 -20.21
C PRO A 166 -2.85 -10.69 -20.83
N ALA A 167 -3.84 -11.55 -21.09
CA ALA A 167 -5.09 -11.14 -21.70
C ALA A 167 -5.89 -10.30 -20.70
N GLU A 168 -6.07 -10.83 -19.49
CA GLU A 168 -6.79 -10.21 -18.39
C GLU A 168 -5.85 -9.84 -17.23
N PRO A 169 -6.25 -8.88 -16.36
CA PRO A 169 -5.54 -8.63 -15.11
C PRO A 169 -5.48 -9.90 -14.24
N GLY A 170 -4.28 -10.22 -13.75
CA GLY A 170 -4.02 -11.42 -12.94
C GLY A 170 -3.62 -12.66 -13.75
N ASP A 171 -3.76 -12.66 -15.07
CA ASP A 171 -3.21 -13.73 -15.90
C ASP A 171 -1.68 -13.74 -15.81
N PRO A 172 -1.05 -14.94 -15.81
CA PRO A 172 0.41 -15.02 -15.87
C PRO A 172 0.92 -14.42 -17.18
N THR A 173 2.01 -13.67 -17.09
CA THR A 173 2.75 -13.21 -18.27
C THR A 173 3.58 -14.37 -18.85
N GLY A 174 3.59 -14.50 -20.18
CA GLY A 174 4.47 -15.43 -20.89
C GLY A 174 5.90 -14.87 -21.07
N GLY A 175 6.09 -13.60 -20.75
CA GLY A 175 7.35 -12.90 -20.94
C GLY A 175 8.41 -13.28 -19.91
N VAL A 176 9.66 -12.94 -20.22
CA VAL A 176 10.79 -13.10 -19.29
C VAL A 176 10.92 -11.83 -18.46
N ALA A 177 10.85 -11.96 -17.13
CA ALA A 177 11.12 -10.86 -16.21
C ALA A 177 12.56 -10.37 -16.36
N VAL A 178 12.74 -9.04 -16.42
CA VAL A 178 14.01 -8.38 -16.73
C VAL A 178 14.52 -7.62 -15.53
N GLN A 179 13.64 -6.81 -14.95
CA GLN A 179 13.96 -5.88 -13.88
C GLN A 179 12.68 -5.53 -13.11
N SER A 180 12.81 -5.22 -11.82
CA SER A 180 11.75 -4.68 -10.99
C SER A 180 12.20 -3.35 -10.39
N TRP A 181 11.24 -2.45 -10.17
CA TRP A 181 11.45 -1.18 -9.47
C TRP A 181 10.38 -0.98 -8.41
N MET A 182 10.82 -0.62 -7.21
CA MET A 182 9.91 -0.37 -6.10
C MET A 182 9.11 0.90 -6.37
N PHE A 183 7.88 0.97 -5.85
CA PHE A 183 7.03 2.16 -5.93
C PHE A 183 7.74 3.41 -5.38
N SER A 184 8.52 3.25 -4.31
CA SER A 184 9.31 4.31 -3.69
C SER A 184 10.37 4.94 -4.61
N GLU A 185 10.66 4.34 -5.76
CA GLU A 185 11.55 4.89 -6.76
C GLU A 185 10.86 5.79 -7.79
N ALA A 186 9.57 6.05 -7.62
CA ALA A 186 8.84 7.06 -8.39
C ALA A 186 9.42 8.45 -8.12
N THR A 187 9.25 9.34 -9.10
CA THR A 187 9.70 10.74 -9.02
C THR A 187 8.53 11.69 -9.24
N GLY A 188 8.64 12.91 -8.71
CA GLY A 188 7.62 13.95 -8.84
C GLY A 188 7.08 14.40 -7.49
N ASN A 189 6.04 15.22 -7.53
CA ASN A 189 5.34 15.70 -6.34
C ASN A 189 3.88 15.28 -6.48
N ALA A 190 3.46 14.29 -5.70
CA ALA A 190 2.13 13.71 -5.77
C ALA A 190 0.99 14.73 -5.61
N SER A 191 1.23 15.83 -4.87
CA SER A 191 0.24 16.90 -4.69
C SER A 191 0.10 17.86 -5.88
N GLN A 192 0.98 17.76 -6.88
CA GLN A 192 1.03 18.69 -8.01
C GLN A 192 0.92 18.00 -9.36
N GLN A 193 1.44 16.78 -9.46
CA GLN A 193 1.57 16.02 -10.70
C GLN A 193 1.43 14.53 -10.45
N ARG A 194 1.13 13.80 -11.52
CA ARG A 194 1.17 12.34 -11.52
C ARG A 194 2.61 11.87 -11.33
N LEU A 195 2.84 10.90 -10.44
CA LEU A 195 4.16 10.33 -10.22
C LEU A 195 4.68 9.66 -11.50
N LEU A 196 5.99 9.79 -11.72
CA LEU A 196 6.69 9.34 -12.93
C LEU A 196 7.78 8.33 -12.57
N PHE A 197 7.81 7.22 -13.30
CA PHE A 197 8.93 6.30 -13.32
C PHE A 197 9.75 6.56 -14.57
N GLN A 198 11.05 6.75 -14.40
CA GLN A 198 12.00 6.91 -15.49
C GLN A 198 13.22 6.03 -15.22
N LYS A 199 13.40 4.99 -16.03
CA LYS A 199 14.36 3.91 -15.75
C LYS A 199 15.18 3.53 -16.97
N THR A 200 16.50 3.47 -16.80
CA THR A 200 17.40 2.88 -17.78
C THR A 200 17.41 1.37 -17.58
N VAL A 201 17.12 0.63 -18.66
CA VAL A 201 17.15 -0.84 -18.65
C VAL A 201 18.49 -1.29 -19.19
N GLN A 202 19.21 -2.07 -18.39
CA GLN A 202 20.38 -2.78 -18.87
C GLN A 202 19.90 -4.06 -19.56
N ILE A 203 19.64 -3.99 -20.87
CA ILE A 203 19.34 -5.19 -21.63
C ILE A 203 20.64 -6.00 -21.70
N PRO A 204 20.68 -7.24 -21.20
CA PRO A 204 21.83 -8.10 -21.42
C PRO A 204 22.04 -8.19 -22.93
N LEU A 205 23.19 -7.71 -23.43
CA LEU A 205 23.51 -7.87 -24.83
C LEU A 205 23.37 -9.36 -25.17
N PRO A 206 22.71 -9.74 -26.28
CA PRO A 206 22.67 -11.13 -26.69
C PRO A 206 24.12 -11.60 -26.78
N ILE A 207 24.46 -12.61 -25.98
CA ILE A 207 25.76 -13.26 -26.03
C ILE A 207 25.85 -13.86 -27.44
N THR A 208 26.54 -13.17 -28.34
CA THR A 208 26.86 -13.70 -29.66
C THR A 208 27.87 -14.82 -29.45
N ASN A 209 27.42 -16.07 -29.62
CA ASN A 209 28.30 -17.23 -29.75
C ASN A 209 29.04 -17.21 -31.09
#